data_AF-A0A0V0QX69-F1
#
_entry.id   AF-A0A0V0QX69-F1
#
_cell.length_a   1.000
_cell.length_b   1.000
_cell.length_c   1.000
_cell.angle_alpha   90.00
_cell.angle_beta   90.00
_cell.angle_gamma   90.00
#
_symmetry.space_group_name_H-M   'P 1'
#
loop_
_entity.id
_entity.type
_entity.pdbx_description
1 polymer ?
#
loop_
_entity_poly.entity_id
_entity_poly.type
_entity_poly.pdbx_seq_one_letter_code
_entity_poly.pdbx_strand_id
1 'polypeptide(L)'
;MAAWSSEKTTEEGTYGDQITAALLSNASGFYEAFIKPANMKLAIPVVKNALTKNNGKLSDTLNTPCTTTLQYINMNAPKLITENAGLFWQIGLKTQNKSLITSIAGKCANFKKEFIESIPEFLTFYEDELSSTEKLQCQAVISYCCEWGPEQCIKKLNVIMEELEGMNKYYGSQAIEKLAKKYPDEIFKHEQIIQDNLLSDKDFGYFGGLIYGAIGQFTKDEKIMKSCIQILLDAIQADQINQVALLASGIKSIAQGGEKQKEILKKDFQSQLEKLKTSQNAQLAEQINQTLDIIHERSLEKVEIKMEELKKEMVDYVNSQIDTIKKNYNNAVKTLPMPVDIEVKKNIMNTIFLKFECAMCKNTECIYAGTKQEGGEFFKTKTREVNKWCKVASNVFSLGKSVFAGDVGGALGSLAETFCNATSDDQGAKHFKALMEEPFLTSSEQDRLILQLREAKYFNSFSFQAEANGWVCYVCVPFDRKEEPAKQQQSCACNIF
;
A
#
# COMPACT_ATOMS: atom_id res chain seq x y z
N MET A 1 10.01 50.91 -35.00
CA MET A 1 9.02 49.81 -35.13
C MET A 1 9.28 48.89 -36.31
N ALA A 2 9.63 49.36 -37.52
CA ALA A 2 9.97 48.48 -38.66
C ALA A 2 11.35 47.78 -38.54
N ALA A 3 12.24 48.24 -37.67
CA ALA A 3 13.54 47.62 -37.40
C ALA A 3 13.49 46.43 -36.40
N TRP A 4 12.30 46.07 -35.90
CA TRP A 4 12.15 45.04 -34.85
C TRP A 4 12.01 43.60 -35.36
N SER A 5 11.95 43.40 -36.68
CA SER A 5 11.53 42.13 -37.30
C SER A 5 12.63 41.39 -38.10
N SER A 6 13.91 41.76 -37.98
CA SER A 6 14.98 41.06 -38.71
C SER A 6 16.02 40.42 -37.78
N GLU A 7 16.09 39.08 -37.81
CA GLU A 7 17.14 38.27 -37.18
C GLU A 7 18.50 38.41 -37.93
N LYS A 8 19.06 39.62 -37.98
CA LYS A 8 20.41 39.83 -38.53
C LYS A 8 21.33 40.46 -37.50
N THR A 9 22.47 39.80 -37.28
CA THR A 9 23.66 40.37 -36.65
C THR A 9 24.19 41.52 -37.50
N THR A 10 24.30 42.70 -36.93
CA THR A 10 24.95 43.87 -37.54
C THR A 10 26.40 44.00 -37.05
N GLU A 11 27.23 44.78 -37.75
CA GLU A 11 28.67 44.97 -37.48
C GLU A 11 29.00 45.53 -36.07
N GLU A 12 28.01 46.08 -35.34
CA GLU A 12 28.18 46.68 -34.00
C GLU A 12 27.82 45.76 -32.81
N GLY A 13 27.61 44.46 -33.05
CA GLY A 13 27.29 43.48 -32.00
C GLY A 13 26.02 42.67 -32.31
N THR A 14 25.69 41.70 -31.46
CA THR A 14 24.47 40.91 -31.67
C THR A 14 23.24 41.81 -31.52
N TYR A 15 22.13 41.51 -32.19
CA TYR A 15 20.86 42.26 -32.04
C TYR A 15 20.43 42.38 -30.56
N GLY A 16 20.76 41.39 -29.74
CA GLY A 16 20.60 41.44 -28.28
C GLY A 16 21.46 42.49 -27.59
N ASP A 17 22.67 42.76 -28.08
CA ASP A 17 23.57 43.80 -27.55
C ASP A 17 23.05 45.21 -27.83
N GLN A 18 22.51 45.45 -29.03
CA GLN A 18 21.91 46.74 -29.40
C GLN A 18 20.63 47.03 -28.61
N ILE A 19 19.78 46.01 -28.41
CA ILE A 19 18.61 46.14 -27.53
C ILE A 19 19.05 46.40 -26.09
N THR A 20 20.06 45.67 -25.60
CA THR A 20 20.60 45.88 -24.24
C THR A 20 21.19 47.29 -24.08
N ALA A 21 21.91 47.81 -25.07
CA ALA A 21 22.45 49.17 -25.05
C ALA A 21 21.36 50.24 -25.09
N ALA A 22 20.34 50.08 -25.94
CA ALA A 22 19.17 50.95 -25.95
C ALA A 22 18.41 50.90 -24.61
N LEU A 23 18.41 49.75 -23.95
CA LEU A 23 17.77 49.56 -22.64
C LEU A 23 18.45 50.27 -21.49
N LEU A 24 19.77 50.22 -21.45
CA LEU A 24 20.56 50.95 -20.46
C LEU A 24 20.37 52.48 -20.58
N SER A 25 19.86 52.96 -21.72
CA SER A 25 19.66 54.39 -21.99
C SER A 25 18.25 54.94 -21.66
N ASN A 26 17.21 54.11 -21.53
CA ASN A 26 15.83 54.60 -21.34
C ASN A 26 14.88 53.56 -20.68
N ALA A 27 14.65 53.66 -19.36
CA ALA A 27 14.00 52.60 -18.56
C ALA A 27 12.47 52.47 -18.75
N SER A 28 11.76 53.51 -19.19
CA SER A 28 10.28 53.53 -19.22
C SER A 28 9.66 52.76 -20.41
N GLY A 29 10.35 52.68 -21.55
CA GLY A 29 9.83 51.97 -22.74
C GLY A 29 10.06 50.45 -22.74
N PHE A 30 10.78 49.91 -21.75
CA PHE A 30 11.15 48.50 -21.71
C PHE A 30 9.94 47.59 -21.52
N TYR A 31 9.10 47.90 -20.53
CA TYR A 31 7.91 47.11 -20.24
C TYR A 31 6.98 47.04 -21.47
N GLU A 32 6.71 48.19 -22.08
CA GLU A 32 5.82 48.31 -23.24
C GLU A 32 6.28 47.52 -24.46
N ALA A 33 7.60 47.38 -24.65
CA ALA A 33 8.20 46.61 -25.75
C ALA A 33 7.90 45.10 -25.66
N PHE A 34 7.80 44.57 -24.45
CA PHE A 34 7.69 43.14 -24.16
C PHE A 34 6.29 42.71 -23.70
N ILE A 35 5.34 43.65 -23.64
CA ILE A 35 3.91 43.37 -23.41
C ILE A 35 3.33 42.44 -24.49
N LYS A 36 3.83 42.54 -25.73
CA LYS A 36 3.32 41.72 -26.84
C LYS A 36 3.82 40.27 -26.71
N PRO A 37 2.94 39.25 -26.73
CA PRO A 37 3.33 37.84 -26.62
C PRO A 37 4.41 37.40 -27.60
N ALA A 38 4.41 37.94 -28.82
CA ALA A 38 5.42 37.67 -29.85
C ALA A 38 6.85 38.08 -29.43
N ASN A 39 6.97 39.08 -28.55
CA ASN A 39 8.25 39.63 -28.12
C ASN A 39 8.76 39.03 -26.80
N MET A 40 7.91 38.33 -26.03
CA MET A 40 8.27 37.78 -24.72
C MET A 40 9.44 36.79 -24.78
N LYS A 41 9.58 36.05 -25.89
CA LYS A 41 10.73 35.15 -26.12
C LYS A 41 12.05 35.92 -26.24
N LEU A 42 12.01 37.13 -26.82
CA LEU A 42 13.17 38.01 -26.98
C LEU A 42 13.53 38.73 -25.68
N ALA A 43 12.56 38.86 -24.76
CA ALA A 43 12.78 39.47 -23.45
C ALA A 43 13.76 38.65 -22.59
N ILE A 44 13.72 37.32 -22.66
CA ILE A 44 14.56 36.46 -21.79
C ILE A 44 16.06 36.67 -22.07
N PRO A 45 16.57 36.57 -23.31
CA PRO A 45 17.99 36.83 -23.59
C PRO A 45 18.42 38.25 -23.21
N VAL A 46 17.53 39.23 -23.38
CA VAL A 46 17.78 40.63 -23.08
C VAL A 46 17.88 40.87 -21.57
N VAL A 47 16.91 40.37 -20.81
CA VAL A 47 16.89 40.40 -19.35
C VAL A 47 18.12 39.65 -18.81
N LYS A 48 18.43 38.47 -19.37
CA LYS A 48 19.65 37.71 -19.04
C LYS A 48 20.90 38.55 -19.25
N ASN A 49 21.08 39.15 -20.41
CA ASN A 49 22.28 39.95 -20.73
C ASN A 49 22.39 41.21 -19.87
N ALA A 50 21.28 41.89 -19.59
CA ALA A 50 21.26 43.05 -18.71
C ALA A 50 21.67 42.67 -17.27
N LEU A 51 21.22 41.50 -16.81
CA LEU A 51 21.51 41.00 -15.47
C LEU A 51 22.94 40.44 -15.32
N THR A 52 23.50 39.84 -16.38
CA THR A 52 24.87 39.30 -16.36
C THR A 52 25.94 40.36 -16.59
N LYS A 53 25.71 41.37 -17.44
CA LYS A 53 26.72 42.40 -17.78
C LYS A 53 27.09 43.34 -16.62
N ASN A 54 26.25 43.45 -15.59
CA ASN A 54 26.47 44.34 -14.45
C ASN A 54 27.01 43.63 -13.19
N ASN A 55 27.69 42.48 -13.32
CA ASN A 55 28.21 41.70 -12.17
C ASN A 55 27.15 41.42 -11.08
N GLY A 56 25.88 41.30 -11.45
CA GLY A 56 24.78 41.10 -10.50
C GLY A 56 24.40 42.34 -9.66
N LYS A 57 25.08 43.49 -9.84
CA LYS A 57 24.63 44.76 -9.27
C LYS A 57 23.82 45.52 -10.30
N LEU A 58 22.53 45.20 -10.38
CA LEU A 58 21.60 46.11 -11.04
C LEU A 58 21.71 47.46 -10.33
N SER A 59 21.93 48.55 -11.08
CA SER A 59 21.54 49.85 -10.56
C SER A 59 20.05 49.78 -10.21
N ASP A 60 19.61 50.45 -9.15
CA ASP A 60 18.20 50.47 -8.74
C ASP A 60 17.25 50.82 -9.91
N THR A 61 17.76 51.57 -10.89
CA THR A 61 17.10 51.95 -12.14
C THR A 61 16.74 50.79 -13.08
N LEU A 62 17.48 49.67 -13.07
CA LEU A 62 17.24 48.52 -13.95
C LEU A 62 16.58 47.34 -13.24
N ASN A 63 16.64 47.31 -11.91
CA ASN A 63 16.10 46.20 -11.13
C ASN A 63 14.57 46.12 -11.29
N THR A 64 13.89 47.26 -11.15
CA THR A 64 12.43 47.34 -11.27
C THR A 64 11.94 46.96 -12.67
N PRO A 65 12.45 47.54 -13.77
CA PRO A 65 12.00 47.16 -15.12
C PRO A 65 12.24 45.68 -15.46
N CYS A 66 13.38 45.11 -15.08
CA CYS A 66 13.68 43.68 -15.26
C CYS A 66 12.70 42.80 -14.48
N THR A 67 12.46 43.12 -13.21
CA THR A 67 11.55 42.37 -12.35
C THR A 67 10.11 42.44 -12.85
N THR A 68 9.61 43.63 -13.17
CA THR A 68 8.26 43.83 -13.74
C THR A 68 8.08 43.09 -15.06
N THR A 69 9.11 43.08 -15.91
CA THR A 69 9.08 42.33 -17.18
C THR A 69 9.01 40.83 -16.92
N LEU A 70 9.78 40.29 -15.98
CA LEU A 70 9.73 38.87 -15.62
C LEU A 70 8.40 38.47 -14.98
N GLN A 71 7.85 39.30 -14.08
CA GLN A 71 6.51 39.09 -13.54
C GLN A 71 5.46 39.06 -14.65
N TYR A 72 5.54 39.99 -15.60
CA TYR A 72 4.62 40.05 -16.73
C TYR A 72 4.74 38.83 -17.65
N ILE A 73 5.96 38.37 -17.94
CA ILE A 73 6.18 37.12 -18.68
C ILE A 73 5.64 35.94 -17.88
N ASN A 74 5.77 35.91 -16.55
CA ASN A 74 5.20 34.84 -15.74
C ASN A 74 3.68 34.80 -15.85
N MET A 75 3.02 35.96 -15.86
CA MET A 75 1.56 36.06 -15.99
C MET A 75 1.04 35.66 -17.38
N ASN A 76 1.76 36.02 -18.45
CA ASN A 76 1.26 35.89 -19.82
C ASN A 76 1.89 34.75 -20.61
N ALA A 77 3.08 34.28 -20.23
CA ALA A 77 3.82 33.19 -20.85
C ALA A 77 4.58 32.36 -19.79
N PRO A 78 3.87 31.75 -18.82
CA PRO A 78 4.47 31.06 -17.67
C PRO A 78 5.47 29.96 -18.07
N LYS A 79 5.26 29.33 -19.23
CA LYS A 79 6.16 28.30 -19.79
C LYS A 79 7.58 28.83 -20.03
N LEU A 80 7.70 30.07 -20.50
CA LEU A 80 9.00 30.70 -20.76
C LEU A 80 9.79 30.93 -19.47
N ILE A 81 9.11 31.33 -18.39
CA ILE A 81 9.72 31.42 -17.06
C ILE A 81 10.13 30.03 -16.56
N THR A 82 9.29 29.03 -16.76
CA THR A 82 9.58 27.65 -16.32
C THR A 82 10.82 27.08 -17.02
N GLU A 83 10.93 27.26 -18.34
CA GLU A 83 12.09 26.82 -19.14
C GLU A 83 13.41 27.51 -18.74
N ASN A 84 13.35 28.65 -18.06
CA ASN A 84 14.51 29.46 -17.67
C ASN A 84 14.61 29.67 -16.15
N ALA A 85 13.87 28.89 -15.35
CA ALA A 85 13.69 29.15 -13.93
C ALA A 85 15.02 29.07 -13.16
N GLY A 86 15.92 28.14 -13.50
CA GLY A 86 17.24 28.02 -12.86
C GLY A 86 18.13 29.24 -13.08
N LEU A 87 18.10 29.83 -14.27
CA LEU A 87 18.83 31.07 -14.55
C LEU A 87 18.28 32.22 -13.71
N PHE A 88 16.95 32.40 -13.69
CA PHE A 88 16.33 33.47 -12.91
C PHE A 88 16.52 33.30 -11.41
N TRP A 89 16.55 32.07 -10.92
CA TRP A 89 16.89 31.76 -9.54
C TRP A 89 18.30 32.24 -9.18
N GLN A 90 19.31 31.86 -9.96
CA GLN A 90 20.70 32.27 -9.73
C GLN A 90 20.88 33.79 -9.80
N ILE A 91 20.20 34.45 -10.74
CA ILE A 91 20.19 35.91 -10.83
C ILE A 91 19.57 36.49 -9.57
N GLY A 92 18.39 35.99 -9.17
CA GLY A 92 17.67 36.47 -7.99
C GLY A 92 18.55 36.45 -6.75
N LEU A 93 19.26 35.35 -6.51
CA LEU A 93 20.18 35.22 -5.38
C LEU A 93 21.35 36.21 -5.46
N LYS A 94 22.06 36.25 -6.59
CA LYS A 94 23.23 37.15 -6.78
C LYS A 94 22.87 38.62 -6.65
N THR A 95 21.66 38.99 -7.06
CA THR A 95 21.15 40.37 -7.03
C THR A 95 20.36 40.68 -5.76
N GLN A 96 20.19 39.69 -4.87
CA GLN A 96 19.32 39.77 -3.68
C GLN A 96 17.89 40.23 -3.99
N ASN A 97 17.37 39.91 -5.17
CA ASN A 97 16.05 40.32 -5.61
C ASN A 97 14.96 39.40 -5.03
N LYS A 98 14.35 39.85 -3.93
CA LYS A 98 13.29 39.13 -3.19
C LYS A 98 12.09 38.78 -4.07
N SER A 99 11.64 39.72 -4.92
CA SER A 99 10.47 39.51 -5.77
C SER A 99 10.71 38.46 -6.85
N LEU A 100 11.91 38.41 -7.41
CA LEU A 100 12.28 37.40 -8.40
C LEU A 100 12.36 36.02 -7.74
N ILE A 101 13.01 35.91 -6.57
CA ILE A 101 13.15 34.65 -5.83
C ILE A 101 11.77 34.09 -5.46
N THR A 102 10.92 34.90 -4.84
CA THR A 102 9.55 34.50 -4.44
C THR A 102 8.69 34.11 -5.64
N SER A 103 8.85 34.76 -6.79
CA SER A 103 8.12 34.41 -8.03
C SER A 103 8.58 33.08 -8.65
N ILE A 104 9.83 32.67 -8.41
CA ILE A 104 10.42 31.44 -8.97
C ILE A 104 10.39 30.27 -7.97
N ALA A 105 10.24 30.54 -6.67
CA ALA A 105 10.19 29.56 -5.58
C ALA A 105 9.29 28.34 -5.88
N GLY A 106 8.09 28.57 -6.44
CA GLY A 106 7.15 27.50 -6.81
C GLY A 106 7.59 26.62 -7.99
N LYS A 107 8.75 26.89 -8.62
CA LYS A 107 9.23 26.21 -9.83
C LYS A 107 10.53 25.42 -9.64
N CYS A 108 11.05 25.30 -8.42
CA CYS A 108 12.34 24.64 -8.09
C CYS A 108 12.51 23.24 -8.70
N ALA A 109 11.43 22.47 -8.83
CA ALA A 109 11.45 21.14 -9.46
C ALA A 109 11.98 21.15 -10.92
N ASN A 110 11.87 22.28 -11.63
CA ASN A 110 12.28 22.39 -13.03
C ASN A 110 13.78 22.68 -13.21
N PHE A 111 14.50 23.00 -12.13
CA PHE A 111 15.91 23.39 -12.17
C PHE A 111 16.70 22.80 -11.00
N LYS A 112 16.43 21.53 -10.69
CA LYS A 112 17.00 20.83 -9.53
C LYS A 112 18.53 20.92 -9.45
N LYS A 113 19.24 20.80 -10.58
CA LYS A 113 20.70 20.82 -10.61
C LYS A 113 21.25 22.18 -10.16
N GLU A 114 20.81 23.24 -10.82
CA GLU A 114 21.19 24.63 -10.53
C GLU A 114 20.79 25.03 -9.12
N PHE A 115 19.63 24.53 -8.66
CA PHE A 115 19.13 24.79 -7.33
C PHE A 115 20.05 24.21 -6.24
N ILE A 116 20.44 22.93 -6.36
CA ILE A 116 21.30 22.25 -5.37
C ILE A 116 22.60 23.03 -5.11
N GLU A 117 23.23 23.52 -6.18
CA GLU A 117 24.48 24.29 -6.10
C GLU A 117 24.31 25.62 -5.32
N SER A 118 23.09 26.16 -5.31
CA SER A 118 22.75 27.45 -4.70
C SER A 118 22.11 27.36 -3.30
N ILE A 119 21.87 26.15 -2.76
CA ILE A 119 21.20 25.97 -1.47
C ILE A 119 21.86 26.78 -0.33
N PRO A 120 23.20 26.77 -0.14
CA PRO A 120 23.83 27.53 0.95
C PRO A 120 23.60 29.05 0.86
N GLU A 121 23.67 29.59 -0.36
CA GLU A 121 23.42 31.01 -0.63
C GLU A 121 21.96 31.35 -0.36
N PHE A 122 21.02 30.51 -0.82
CA PHE A 122 19.60 30.69 -0.57
C PHE A 122 19.25 30.63 0.92
N LEU A 123 19.78 29.68 1.69
CA LEU A 123 19.46 29.58 3.13
C LEU A 123 19.93 30.81 3.91
N THR A 124 21.09 31.37 3.54
CA THR A 124 21.59 32.62 4.12
C THR A 124 20.68 33.79 3.75
N PHE A 125 20.33 33.90 2.46
CA PHE A 125 19.39 34.92 1.99
C PHE A 125 17.99 34.78 2.64
N TYR A 126 17.50 33.56 2.83
CA TYR A 126 16.23 33.28 3.47
C TYR A 126 16.20 33.75 4.92
N GLU A 127 17.28 33.50 5.66
CA GLU A 127 17.44 33.91 7.06
C GLU A 127 17.53 35.44 7.20
N ASP A 128 18.44 36.05 6.44
CA ASP A 128 18.86 37.44 6.66
C ASP A 128 17.98 38.47 5.93
N GLU A 129 17.46 38.13 4.74
CA GLU A 129 16.87 39.12 3.84
C GLU A 129 15.35 39.02 3.71
N LEU A 130 14.74 37.83 3.88
CA LEU A 130 13.30 37.67 3.64
C LEU A 130 12.46 38.09 4.85
N SER A 131 11.45 38.93 4.60
CA SER A 131 10.39 39.22 5.58
C SER A 131 9.50 38.00 5.81
N SER A 132 8.71 37.99 6.88
CA SER A 132 7.80 36.87 7.20
C SER A 132 6.81 36.53 6.07
N THR A 133 6.37 37.54 5.29
CA THR A 133 5.47 37.31 4.13
C THR A 133 6.20 36.68 2.96
N GLU A 134 7.46 37.07 2.72
CA GLU A 134 8.28 36.50 1.65
C GLU A 134 8.77 35.09 2.01
N LYS A 135 9.09 34.85 3.29
CA LYS A 135 9.38 33.52 3.84
C LYS A 135 8.22 32.56 3.55
N LEU A 136 6.97 32.98 3.82
CA LEU A 136 5.76 32.19 3.50
C LEU A 136 5.70 31.77 2.02
N GLN A 137 6.07 32.65 1.09
CA GLN A 137 6.10 32.36 -0.35
C GLN A 137 7.22 31.38 -0.74
N CYS A 138 8.27 31.29 0.08
CA CYS A 138 9.45 30.47 -0.14
C CYS A 138 9.46 29.16 0.66
N GLN A 139 8.49 28.88 1.54
CA GLN A 139 8.56 27.69 2.41
C GLN A 139 8.61 26.36 1.65
N ALA A 140 7.92 26.24 0.51
CA ALA A 140 8.01 25.05 -0.32
C ALA A 140 9.47 24.78 -0.79
N VAL A 141 10.25 25.85 -0.97
CA VAL A 141 11.66 25.78 -1.32
C VAL A 141 12.49 25.18 -0.19
N ILE A 142 12.19 25.51 1.07
CA ILE A 142 12.85 24.93 2.24
C ILE A 142 12.69 23.41 2.28
N SER A 143 11.48 22.91 1.98
CA SER A 143 11.21 21.48 1.85
C SER A 143 12.05 20.83 0.73
N TYR A 144 12.28 21.51 -0.40
CA TYR A 144 13.18 21.04 -1.46
C TYR A 144 14.65 21.10 -1.06
N CYS A 145 15.09 22.14 -0.34
CA CYS A 145 16.45 22.21 0.20
C CYS A 145 16.74 20.99 1.08
N CYS A 146 15.82 20.66 1.98
CA CYS A 146 15.97 19.53 2.90
C CYS A 146 15.94 18.17 2.18
N GLU A 147 15.27 18.06 1.04
CA GLU A 147 15.25 16.84 0.24
C GLU A 147 16.54 16.65 -0.57
N TRP A 148 17.02 17.71 -1.22
CA TRP A 148 18.07 17.62 -2.24
C TRP A 148 19.46 18.04 -1.76
N GLY A 149 19.54 18.81 -0.66
CA GLY A 149 20.79 19.21 -0.02
C GLY A 149 20.70 19.16 1.51
N PRO A 150 20.32 18.02 2.11
CA PRO A 150 20.13 17.90 3.55
C PRO A 150 21.41 18.22 4.35
N GLU A 151 22.60 17.96 3.81
CA GLU A 151 23.90 18.29 4.41
C GLU A 151 24.10 19.79 4.65
N GLN A 152 23.50 20.64 3.81
CA GLN A 152 23.59 22.08 3.95
C GLN A 152 22.52 22.60 4.89
N CYS A 153 21.32 22.02 4.83
CA CYS A 153 20.19 22.37 5.70
C CYS A 153 20.48 22.07 7.16
N ILE A 154 21.12 20.95 7.47
CA ILE A 154 21.44 20.58 8.86
C ILE A 154 22.39 21.59 9.53
N LYS A 155 23.24 22.28 8.76
CA LYS A 155 24.12 23.36 9.28
C LYS A 155 23.35 24.63 9.65
N LYS A 156 22.13 24.78 9.13
CA LYS A 156 21.20 25.88 9.36
C LYS A 156 19.92 25.37 10.04
N LEU A 157 20.02 24.32 10.85
CA LEU A 157 18.86 23.64 11.43
C LEU A 157 17.94 24.59 12.20
N ASN A 158 18.48 25.56 12.95
CA ASN A 158 17.68 26.55 13.66
C ASN A 158 16.70 27.30 12.73
N VAL A 159 17.19 27.75 11.56
CA VAL A 159 16.35 28.43 10.55
C VAL A 159 15.23 27.52 10.05
N ILE A 160 15.50 26.22 9.92
CA ILE A 160 14.50 25.23 9.51
C ILE A 160 13.48 24.96 10.63
N MET A 161 13.92 24.94 11.89
CA MET A 161 13.05 24.71 13.05
C MET A 161 12.08 25.87 13.28
N GLU A 162 12.49 27.11 13.01
CA GLU A 162 11.62 28.30 13.05
C GLU A 162 10.37 28.15 12.14
N GLU A 163 10.45 27.33 11.08
CA GLU A 163 9.31 27.08 10.20
C GLU A 163 8.18 26.26 10.86
N LEU A 164 8.44 25.61 11.99
CA LEU A 164 7.37 25.00 12.80
C LEU A 164 6.56 26.03 13.58
N GLU A 165 7.16 27.18 13.90
CA GLU A 165 6.52 28.26 14.64
C GLU A 165 5.84 29.27 13.70
N GLY A 166 6.09 29.15 12.39
CA GLY A 166 5.51 30.01 11.37
C GLY A 166 4.01 29.81 11.11
N MET A 167 3.41 30.74 10.36
CA MET A 167 1.97 30.72 10.03
C MET A 167 1.53 29.48 9.24
N ASN A 168 2.44 28.87 8.47
CA ASN A 168 2.16 27.67 7.69
C ASN A 168 3.16 26.57 8.04
N LYS A 169 2.73 25.71 8.97
CA LYS A 169 3.54 24.63 9.52
C LYS A 169 3.72 23.44 8.56
N TYR A 170 2.94 23.37 7.47
CA TYR A 170 2.94 22.22 6.56
C TYR A 170 4.31 22.00 5.92
N TYR A 171 4.88 23.04 5.31
CA TYR A 171 6.17 22.93 4.61
C TYR A 171 7.34 22.81 5.58
N GLY A 172 7.31 23.52 6.72
CA GLY A 172 8.30 23.36 7.79
C GLY A 172 8.34 21.94 8.32
N SER A 173 7.16 21.35 8.56
CA SER A 173 7.04 19.97 9.03
C SER A 173 7.55 18.95 8.00
N GLN A 174 7.26 19.17 6.70
CA GLN A 174 7.83 18.33 5.64
C GLN A 174 9.35 18.45 5.53
N ALA A 175 9.88 19.66 5.68
CA ALA A 175 11.32 19.89 5.67
C ALA A 175 12.01 19.12 6.81
N ILE A 176 11.45 19.19 8.02
CA ILE A 176 11.98 18.51 9.20
C ILE A 176 11.82 17.00 9.09
N GLU A 177 10.70 16.50 8.58
CA GLU A 177 10.52 15.07 8.31
C GLU A 177 11.58 14.52 7.35
N LYS A 178 11.88 15.27 6.27
CA LYS A 178 12.93 14.90 5.32
C LYS A 178 14.32 14.88 5.97
N LEU A 179 14.63 15.86 6.82
CA LEU A 179 15.88 15.87 7.57
C LEU A 179 15.94 14.73 8.58
N ALA A 180 14.84 14.43 9.28
CA ALA A 180 14.77 13.36 10.27
C ALA A 180 15.06 11.98 9.68
N LYS A 181 14.72 11.74 8.41
CA LYS A 181 15.09 10.50 7.71
C LYS A 181 16.61 10.30 7.57
N LYS A 182 17.38 11.39 7.54
CA LYS A 182 18.84 11.36 7.31
C LYS A 182 19.66 11.66 8.56
N TYR A 183 19.15 12.54 9.41
CA TYR A 183 19.79 13.03 10.64
C TYR A 183 18.83 12.97 11.85
N PRO A 184 18.25 11.81 12.16
CA PRO A 184 17.19 11.68 13.18
C PRO A 184 17.66 12.21 14.54
N ASP A 185 18.89 11.88 14.94
CA ASP A 185 19.43 12.23 16.25
C ASP A 185 19.71 13.74 16.39
N GLU A 186 20.08 14.41 15.29
CA GLU A 186 20.29 15.86 15.27
C GLU A 186 18.96 16.61 15.36
N ILE A 187 17.92 16.14 14.66
CA ILE A 187 16.57 16.72 14.76
C ILE A 187 16.01 16.52 16.18
N PHE A 188 16.25 15.36 16.78
CA PHE A 188 15.77 15.06 18.12
C PHE A 188 16.37 15.96 19.22
N LYS A 189 17.54 16.58 19.00
CA LYS A 189 18.07 17.60 19.94
C LYS A 189 17.14 18.80 20.12
N HIS A 190 16.22 19.01 19.18
CA HIS A 190 15.20 20.05 19.23
C HIS A 190 13.80 19.51 19.58
N GLU A 191 13.72 18.37 20.27
CA GLU A 191 12.49 17.69 20.70
C GLU A 191 11.47 18.64 21.33
N GLN A 192 11.92 19.55 22.21
CA GLN A 192 11.01 20.47 22.91
C GLN A 192 10.21 21.35 21.94
N ILE A 193 10.84 21.88 20.88
CA ILE A 193 10.17 22.72 19.88
C ILE A 193 9.09 21.92 19.15
N ILE A 194 9.40 20.66 18.81
CA ILE A 194 8.46 19.76 18.10
C ILE A 194 7.30 19.39 19.03
N GLN A 195 7.59 19.10 20.30
CA GLN A 195 6.60 18.72 21.31
C GLN A 195 5.67 19.89 21.65
N ASP A 196 6.22 21.10 21.83
CA ASP A 196 5.44 22.30 22.12
C ASP A 196 4.46 22.59 20.96
N ASN A 197 4.89 22.40 19.71
CA ASN A 197 4.02 22.53 18.54
C ASN A 197 2.94 21.44 18.47
N LEU A 198 3.29 20.19 18.79
CA LEU A 198 2.34 19.08 18.83
C LEU A 198 1.25 19.28 19.88
N LEU A 199 1.60 19.82 21.06
CA LEU A 199 0.66 19.98 22.17
C LEU A 199 -0.15 21.28 22.09
N SER A 200 0.42 22.34 21.51
CA SER A 200 -0.26 23.65 21.41
C SER A 200 -1.24 23.75 20.25
N ASP A 201 -1.11 22.92 19.22
CA ASP A 201 -1.88 23.00 17.99
C ASP A 201 -2.59 21.68 17.67
N LYS A 202 -3.92 21.70 17.78
CA LYS A 202 -4.77 20.51 17.62
C LYS A 202 -4.67 19.86 16.25
N ASP A 203 -4.27 20.63 15.23
CA ASP A 203 -4.14 20.17 13.86
C ASP A 203 -2.71 19.71 13.53
N PHE A 204 -1.76 19.92 14.45
CA PHE A 204 -0.38 19.47 14.30
C PHE A 204 -0.18 17.97 14.51
N GLY A 205 -1.22 17.25 14.98
CA GLY A 205 -1.17 15.80 15.19
C GLY A 205 -0.67 15.00 13.97
N TYR A 206 -1.05 15.41 12.75
CA TYR A 206 -0.50 14.82 11.52
C TYR A 206 1.02 14.97 11.40
N PHE A 207 1.53 16.19 11.59
CA PHE A 207 2.94 16.49 11.41
C PHE A 207 3.80 15.92 12.53
N GLY A 208 3.34 15.97 13.77
CA GLY A 208 4.03 15.32 14.88
C GLY A 208 4.17 13.81 14.67
N GLY A 209 3.12 13.16 14.15
CA GLY A 209 3.15 11.75 13.74
C GLY A 209 4.23 11.46 12.69
N LEU A 210 4.31 12.29 11.65
CA LEU A 210 5.31 12.16 10.59
C LEU A 210 6.74 12.39 11.10
N ILE A 211 6.97 13.44 11.89
CA ILE A 211 8.31 13.81 12.38
C ILE A 211 8.83 12.76 13.36
N TYR A 212 8.08 12.45 14.43
CA TYR A 212 8.51 11.44 15.41
C TYR A 212 8.53 10.03 14.81
N GLY A 213 7.63 9.74 13.86
CA GLY A 213 7.66 8.51 13.08
C GLY A 213 8.98 8.36 12.31
N ALA A 214 9.41 9.40 11.60
CA ALA A 214 10.69 9.41 10.90
C ALA A 214 11.88 9.32 11.85
N ILE A 215 11.92 10.10 12.94
CA ILE A 215 13.01 10.05 13.92
C ILE A 215 13.16 8.63 14.48
N GLY A 216 12.07 8.06 15.02
CA GLY A 216 12.08 6.74 15.63
C GLY A 216 12.35 5.60 14.63
N GLN A 217 11.94 5.76 13.37
CA GLN A 217 12.20 4.79 12.32
C GLN A 217 13.69 4.74 11.95
N PHE A 218 14.35 5.89 11.82
CA PHE A 218 15.71 5.97 11.27
C PHE A 218 16.82 6.11 12.31
N THR A 219 16.52 6.47 13.55
CA THR A 219 17.53 6.51 14.63
C THR A 219 18.07 5.12 14.95
N LYS A 220 19.32 5.08 15.44
CA LYS A 220 19.94 3.87 16.01
C LYS A 220 19.94 3.89 17.54
N ASP A 221 19.69 5.04 18.15
CA ASP A 221 19.67 5.21 19.60
C ASP A 221 18.33 4.72 20.16
N GLU A 222 18.41 3.70 21.02
CA GLU A 222 17.23 3.10 21.66
C GLU A 222 16.49 4.09 22.56
N LYS A 223 17.20 5.01 23.24
CA LYS A 223 16.58 6.01 24.10
C LYS A 223 15.71 6.97 23.28
N ILE A 224 16.23 7.41 22.13
CA ILE A 224 15.51 8.29 21.20
C ILE A 224 14.27 7.58 20.65
N MET A 225 14.40 6.31 20.23
CA MET A 225 13.24 5.51 19.77
C MET A 225 12.14 5.44 20.84
N LYS A 226 12.52 5.11 22.08
CA LYS A 226 11.57 5.01 23.20
C LYS A 226 10.89 6.35 23.50
N SER A 227 11.65 7.45 23.47
CA SER A 227 11.08 8.79 23.67
C SER A 227 10.05 9.11 22.59
N CYS A 228 10.39 8.88 21.31
CA CYS A 228 9.47 9.12 20.19
C CYS A 228 8.17 8.31 20.34
N ILE A 229 8.26 7.03 20.70
CA ILE A 229 7.08 6.18 20.92
C ILE A 229 6.25 6.70 22.10
N GLN A 230 6.89 7.05 23.21
CA GLN A 230 6.18 7.54 24.40
C GLN A 230 5.48 8.87 24.14
N ILE A 231 6.14 9.83 23.47
CA ILE A 231 5.52 11.11 23.09
C ILE A 231 4.29 10.89 22.21
N LEU A 232 4.39 10.00 21.22
CA LEU A 232 3.25 9.68 20.34
C LEU A 232 2.10 9.05 21.13
N LEU A 233 2.38 8.14 22.07
CA LEU A 233 1.36 7.52 22.93
C LEU A 233 0.71 8.53 23.88
N ASP A 234 1.50 9.41 24.50
CA ASP A 234 1.01 10.46 25.40
C ASP A 234 0.12 11.45 24.62
N ALA A 235 0.54 11.82 23.41
CA ALA A 235 -0.23 12.68 22.51
C ALA A 235 -1.54 12.01 22.04
N ILE A 236 -1.56 10.70 21.78
CA ILE A 236 -2.80 9.95 21.47
C ILE A 236 -3.78 9.96 22.64
N GLN A 237 -3.26 9.93 23.87
CA GLN A 237 -4.08 9.94 25.10
C GLN A 237 -4.50 11.35 25.52
N ALA A 238 -3.91 12.39 24.94
CA ALA A 238 -4.30 13.76 25.22
C ALA A 238 -5.63 14.12 24.52
N ASP A 239 -6.60 14.58 25.30
CA ASP A 239 -7.93 15.00 24.80
C ASP A 239 -7.90 16.18 23.81
N GLN A 240 -6.73 16.78 23.60
CA GLN A 240 -6.57 18.03 22.85
C GLN A 240 -6.30 17.80 21.36
N ILE A 241 -5.92 16.60 20.94
CA ILE A 241 -5.48 16.33 19.55
C ILE A 241 -6.61 15.66 18.75
N ASN A 242 -7.02 16.29 17.65
CA ASN A 242 -8.12 15.77 16.81
C ASN A 242 -7.70 14.57 15.95
N GLN A 243 -6.42 14.49 15.61
CA GLN A 243 -5.90 13.61 14.56
C GLN A 243 -5.12 12.41 15.13
N VAL A 244 -5.63 11.80 16.20
CA VAL A 244 -4.95 10.69 16.92
C VAL A 244 -4.60 9.48 16.04
N ALA A 245 -5.36 9.22 14.98
CA ALA A 245 -5.03 8.15 14.02
C ALA A 245 -3.73 8.44 13.25
N LEU A 246 -3.42 9.71 12.98
CA LEU A 246 -2.19 10.10 12.28
C LEU A 246 -0.97 10.02 13.19
N LEU A 247 -1.14 10.25 14.49
CA LEU A 247 -0.10 9.95 15.49
C LEU A 247 0.20 8.45 15.55
N ALA A 248 -0.84 7.60 15.52
CA ALA A 248 -0.67 6.16 15.46
C ALA A 248 0.03 5.69 14.16
N SER A 249 -0.19 6.40 13.05
CA SER A 249 0.60 6.17 11.81
C SER A 249 2.10 6.45 12.01
N GLY A 250 2.46 7.37 12.92
CA GLY A 250 3.86 7.58 13.32
C GLY A 250 4.45 6.35 14.00
N ILE A 251 3.73 5.75 14.95
CA ILE A 251 4.13 4.51 15.64
C ILE A 251 4.27 3.36 14.63
N LYS A 252 3.33 3.26 13.68
CA LYS A 252 3.39 2.31 12.57
C LYS A 252 4.67 2.48 11.74
N SER A 253 5.06 3.72 11.42
CA SER A 253 6.31 4.03 10.71
C SER A 253 7.54 3.54 11.48
N ILE A 254 7.55 3.72 12.81
CA ILE A 254 8.62 3.21 13.68
C ILE A 254 8.68 1.67 13.60
N ALA A 255 7.55 0.98 13.64
CA ALA A 255 7.49 -0.48 13.51
C ALA A 255 8.07 -1.01 12.19
N GLN A 256 8.05 -0.18 11.13
CA GLN A 256 8.62 -0.50 9.82
C GLN A 256 10.15 -0.24 9.74
N GLY A 257 10.76 0.33 10.78
CA GLY A 257 12.19 0.69 10.80
C GLY A 257 13.18 -0.48 10.91
N GLY A 258 12.71 -1.68 11.27
CA GLY A 258 13.54 -2.89 11.39
C GLY A 258 13.27 -3.71 12.64
N GLU A 259 14.04 -4.78 12.84
CA GLU A 259 13.85 -5.70 13.96
C GLU A 259 14.03 -5.03 15.33
N LYS A 260 15.00 -4.13 15.47
CA LYS A 260 15.24 -3.43 16.74
C LYS A 260 14.01 -2.60 17.17
N GLN A 261 13.39 -1.88 16.23
CA GLN A 261 12.19 -1.09 16.48
C GLN A 261 11.00 -1.98 16.86
N LYS A 262 10.82 -3.10 16.15
CA LYS A 262 9.78 -4.10 16.47
C LYS A 262 9.99 -4.69 17.87
N GLU A 263 11.22 -5.03 18.24
CA GLU A 263 11.55 -5.59 19.55
C GLU A 263 11.23 -4.60 20.68
N ILE A 264 11.60 -3.31 20.53
CA ILE A 264 11.27 -2.27 21.49
C ILE A 264 9.75 -2.13 21.65
N LEU A 265 9.01 -2.07 20.54
CA LEU A 265 7.54 -1.98 20.56
C LEU A 265 6.90 -3.20 21.24
N LYS A 266 7.37 -4.43 20.94
CA LYS A 266 6.89 -5.66 21.57
C LYS A 266 7.17 -5.68 23.08
N LYS A 267 8.41 -5.39 23.45
CA LYS A 267 8.87 -5.59 24.83
C LYS A 267 8.34 -4.51 25.77
N ASP A 268 8.41 -3.25 25.33
CA ASP A 268 8.24 -2.12 26.22
C ASP A 268 6.87 -1.43 26.06
N PHE A 269 6.23 -1.56 24.89
CA PHE A 269 5.00 -0.80 24.57
C PHE A 269 3.78 -1.64 24.19
N GLN A 270 3.91 -2.97 24.06
CA GLN A 270 2.81 -3.83 23.58
C GLN A 270 1.54 -3.68 24.42
N SER A 271 1.64 -3.62 25.75
CA SER A 271 0.47 -3.47 26.62
C SER A 271 -0.29 -2.16 26.35
N GLN A 272 0.41 -1.08 26.00
CA GLN A 272 -0.22 0.21 25.67
C GLN A 272 -0.92 0.14 24.31
N LEU A 273 -0.26 -0.46 23.31
CA LEU A 273 -0.83 -0.67 21.98
C LEU A 273 -2.09 -1.54 22.02
N GLU A 274 -2.08 -2.64 22.78
CA GLU A 274 -3.25 -3.52 22.92
C GLU A 274 -4.45 -2.83 23.58
N LYS A 275 -4.23 -1.86 24.47
CA LYS A 275 -5.33 -1.05 25.01
C LYS A 275 -5.97 -0.18 23.92
N LEU A 276 -5.15 0.46 23.08
CA LEU A 276 -5.61 1.34 22.01
C LEU A 276 -6.34 0.60 20.87
N LYS A 277 -6.13 -0.71 20.73
CA LYS A 277 -6.87 -1.56 19.77
C LYS A 277 -8.39 -1.54 19.98
N THR A 278 -8.84 -1.33 21.22
CA THR A 278 -10.27 -1.27 21.57
C THR A 278 -10.82 0.16 21.59
N SER A 279 -10.08 1.11 21.03
CA SER A 279 -10.52 2.51 20.96
C SER A 279 -11.84 2.65 20.21
N GLN A 280 -12.69 3.57 20.69
CA GLN A 280 -13.92 3.97 19.99
C GLN A 280 -13.63 4.68 18.66
N ASN A 281 -12.41 5.22 18.48
CA ASN A 281 -11.97 5.77 17.21
C ASN A 281 -11.52 4.63 16.29
N ALA A 282 -12.35 4.29 15.31
CA ALA A 282 -12.11 3.19 14.37
C ALA A 282 -10.81 3.35 13.55
N GLN A 283 -10.46 4.58 13.17
CA GLN A 283 -9.22 4.84 12.41
C GLN A 283 -7.98 4.62 13.27
N LEU A 284 -8.03 5.03 14.54
CA LEU A 284 -6.96 4.76 15.51
C LEU A 284 -6.81 3.25 15.74
N ALA A 285 -7.92 2.56 16.04
CA ALA A 285 -7.92 1.12 16.24
C ALA A 285 -7.32 0.37 15.04
N GLU A 286 -7.64 0.80 13.82
CA GLU A 286 -7.09 0.22 12.59
C GLU A 286 -5.58 0.44 12.44
N GLN A 287 -5.07 1.67 12.67
CA GLN A 287 -3.62 1.92 12.62
C GLN A 287 -2.86 1.11 13.68
N ILE A 288 -3.45 0.94 14.86
CA ILE A 288 -2.87 0.13 15.94
C ILE A 288 -2.88 -1.36 15.58
N ASN A 289 -3.96 -1.89 15.00
CA ASN A 289 -4.00 -3.27 14.51
C ASN A 289 -2.92 -3.51 13.46
N GLN A 290 -2.79 -2.63 12.48
CA GLN A 290 -1.73 -2.73 11.46
C GLN A 290 -0.34 -2.68 12.09
N THR A 291 -0.14 -1.86 13.13
CA THR A 291 1.13 -1.82 13.88
C THR A 291 1.40 -3.13 14.60
N LEU A 292 0.39 -3.69 15.29
CA LEU A 292 0.47 -4.99 15.96
C LEU A 292 0.78 -6.12 14.97
N ASP A 293 0.18 -6.08 13.78
CA ASP A 293 0.45 -7.06 12.72
C ASP A 293 1.88 -6.95 12.20
N ILE A 294 2.41 -5.72 12.03
CA ILE A 294 3.80 -5.51 11.62
C ILE A 294 4.77 -6.05 12.68
N ILE A 295 4.56 -5.73 13.96
CA ILE A 295 5.47 -6.20 15.00
C ILE A 295 5.37 -7.73 15.15
N HIS A 296 4.17 -8.32 15.14
CA HIS A 296 3.99 -9.77 15.24
C HIS A 296 4.25 -10.53 13.93
N GLU A 297 4.67 -9.82 12.88
CA GLU A 297 4.96 -10.38 11.57
C GLU A 297 3.79 -11.15 10.94
N ARG A 298 2.57 -10.66 11.20
CA ARG A 298 1.32 -11.18 10.64
C ARG A 298 1.00 -10.62 9.25
N SER A 299 1.96 -9.95 8.60
CA SER A 299 1.77 -9.34 7.27
C SER A 299 1.38 -10.38 6.21
N LEU A 300 0.38 -10.04 5.38
CA LEU A 300 -0.16 -10.85 4.28
C LEU A 300 0.91 -11.49 3.39
N GLU A 301 2.03 -10.81 3.12
CA GLU A 301 3.12 -11.31 2.28
C GLU A 301 3.84 -12.53 2.87
N LYS A 302 4.02 -12.58 4.20
CA LYS A 302 4.53 -13.78 4.90
C LYS A 302 3.47 -14.88 5.01
N VAL A 303 2.17 -14.54 4.96
CA VAL A 303 1.08 -15.52 4.90
C VAL A 303 1.01 -16.17 3.51
N GLU A 304 1.19 -15.41 2.44
CA GLU A 304 1.26 -15.91 1.06
C GLU A 304 2.47 -16.84 0.85
N ILE A 305 3.67 -16.46 1.32
CA ILE A 305 4.86 -17.32 1.25
C ILE A 305 4.62 -18.63 2.02
N LYS A 306 4.06 -18.57 3.23
CA LYS A 306 3.71 -19.76 4.02
C LYS A 306 2.65 -20.63 3.35
N MET A 307 1.70 -20.02 2.62
CA MET A 307 0.70 -20.78 1.86
C MET A 307 1.33 -21.49 0.66
N GLU A 308 2.27 -20.87 -0.07
CA GLU A 308 2.97 -21.54 -1.17
C GLU A 308 3.89 -22.66 -0.70
N GLU A 309 4.62 -22.46 0.41
CA GLU A 309 5.41 -23.52 1.05
C GLU A 309 4.51 -24.69 1.49
N LEU A 310 3.37 -24.38 2.12
CA LEU A 310 2.38 -25.39 2.51
C LEU A 310 1.82 -26.15 1.30
N LYS A 311 1.45 -25.45 0.21
CA LYS A 311 0.95 -26.09 -1.02
C LYS A 311 1.95 -27.12 -1.53
N LYS A 312 3.24 -26.78 -1.55
CA LYS A 312 4.30 -27.68 -1.99
C LYS A 312 4.44 -28.90 -1.08
N GLU A 313 4.53 -28.71 0.23
CA GLU A 313 4.63 -29.81 1.21
C GLU A 313 3.42 -30.76 1.12
N MET A 314 2.23 -30.21 0.90
CA MET A 314 1.00 -31.00 0.77
C MET A 314 0.96 -31.83 -0.52
N VAL A 315 1.43 -31.26 -1.64
CA VAL A 315 1.58 -32.01 -2.90
C VAL A 315 2.55 -33.18 -2.71
N ASP A 316 3.68 -32.94 -2.04
CA ASP A 316 4.68 -33.98 -1.76
C ASP A 316 4.10 -35.09 -0.85
N TYR A 317 3.36 -34.71 0.20
CA TYR A 317 2.67 -35.67 1.08
C TYR A 317 1.66 -36.51 0.31
N VAL A 318 0.77 -35.87 -0.46
CA VAL A 318 -0.25 -36.56 -1.26
C VAL A 318 0.37 -37.53 -2.25
N ASN A 319 1.43 -37.12 -2.95
CA ASN A 319 2.16 -37.97 -3.88
C ASN A 319 2.79 -39.18 -3.16
N SER A 320 3.32 -38.99 -1.94
CA SER A 320 3.89 -40.08 -1.14
C SER A 320 2.86 -41.11 -0.66
N GLN A 321 1.58 -40.71 -0.53
CA GLN A 321 0.49 -41.55 -0.02
C GLN A 321 -0.48 -42.04 -1.10
N ILE A 322 -0.19 -41.79 -2.38
CA ILE A 322 -1.17 -41.95 -3.46
C ILE A 322 -1.71 -43.38 -3.60
N ASP A 323 -0.91 -44.41 -3.33
CA ASP A 323 -1.34 -45.80 -3.42
C ASP A 323 -2.26 -46.20 -2.26
N THR A 324 -1.97 -45.70 -1.05
CA THR A 324 -2.85 -45.84 0.11
C THR A 324 -4.19 -45.14 -0.14
N ILE A 325 -4.15 -43.93 -0.72
CA ILE A 325 -5.32 -43.14 -1.10
C ILE A 325 -6.17 -43.89 -2.14
N LYS A 326 -5.56 -44.43 -3.21
CA LYS A 326 -6.24 -45.25 -4.22
C LYS A 326 -6.97 -46.44 -3.61
N LYS A 327 -6.31 -47.16 -2.71
CA LYS A 327 -6.89 -48.33 -2.03
C LYS A 327 -8.08 -47.94 -1.16
N ASN A 328 -7.96 -46.88 -0.37
CA ASN A 328 -9.01 -46.40 0.52
C ASN A 328 -10.21 -45.85 -0.27
N TYR A 329 -9.96 -45.09 -1.33
CA TYR A 329 -11.00 -44.54 -2.19
C TYR A 329 -11.88 -45.61 -2.85
N ASN A 330 -11.27 -46.67 -3.38
CA ASN A 330 -12.04 -47.72 -4.06
C ASN A 330 -13.03 -48.46 -3.14
N ASN A 331 -12.75 -48.47 -1.83
CA ASN A 331 -13.67 -48.99 -0.83
C ASN A 331 -14.71 -47.92 -0.43
N ALA A 332 -14.27 -46.67 -0.25
CA ALA A 332 -15.13 -45.58 0.19
C ALA A 332 -16.15 -45.13 -0.84
N VAL A 333 -15.81 -45.08 -2.14
CA VAL A 333 -16.72 -44.58 -3.20
C VAL A 333 -17.98 -45.43 -3.35
N LYS A 334 -17.93 -46.69 -2.93
CA LYS A 334 -19.07 -47.62 -2.93
C LYS A 334 -20.06 -47.35 -1.81
N THR A 335 -19.60 -46.79 -0.69
CA THR A 335 -20.40 -46.56 0.51
C THR A 335 -20.76 -45.10 0.70
N LEU A 336 -19.90 -44.18 0.25
CA LEU A 336 -20.02 -42.75 0.41
C LEU A 336 -19.97 -42.04 -0.96
N PRO A 337 -21.03 -41.31 -1.33
CA PRO A 337 -21.02 -40.42 -2.48
C PRO A 337 -19.93 -39.35 -2.37
N MET A 338 -19.24 -39.10 -3.49
CA MET A 338 -18.17 -38.11 -3.58
C MET A 338 -18.69 -36.83 -4.24
N PRO A 339 -18.53 -35.64 -3.62
CA PRO A 339 -18.92 -34.40 -4.24
C PRO A 339 -17.97 -34.08 -5.41
N VAL A 340 -18.51 -33.48 -6.45
CA VAL A 340 -17.74 -32.97 -7.59
C VAL A 340 -17.29 -31.53 -7.39
N ASP A 341 -17.88 -30.82 -6.43
CA ASP A 341 -17.51 -29.44 -6.08
C ASP A 341 -17.88 -29.13 -4.62
N ILE A 342 -17.06 -28.29 -3.99
CA ILE A 342 -17.22 -27.80 -2.61
C ILE A 342 -17.04 -26.29 -2.60
N GLU A 343 -18.08 -25.58 -2.15
CA GLU A 343 -18.08 -24.10 -2.09
C GLU A 343 -18.23 -23.59 -0.65
N VAL A 344 -17.52 -22.49 -0.34
CA VAL A 344 -17.74 -21.69 0.88
C VAL A 344 -18.41 -20.38 0.50
N LYS A 345 -19.56 -20.06 1.10
CA LYS A 345 -20.18 -18.75 0.94
C LYS A 345 -19.66 -17.80 2.02
N LYS A 346 -19.12 -16.64 1.60
CA LYS A 346 -18.37 -15.67 2.42
C LYS A 346 -19.06 -15.10 3.69
N ASN A 347 -20.27 -15.52 4.06
CA ASN A 347 -21.01 -15.02 5.22
C ASN A 347 -21.65 -16.12 6.10
N ILE A 348 -21.30 -17.39 5.89
CA ILE A 348 -21.84 -18.51 6.69
C ILE A 348 -20.66 -19.28 7.28
N MET A 349 -20.22 -18.88 8.47
CA MET A 349 -19.13 -19.55 9.19
C MET A 349 -19.45 -21.05 9.41
N ASN A 350 -18.41 -21.89 9.36
CA ASN A 350 -18.49 -23.33 9.63
C ASN A 350 -19.50 -24.10 8.76
N THR A 351 -19.79 -23.63 7.54
CA THR A 351 -20.67 -24.34 6.61
C THR A 351 -20.08 -24.36 5.22
N ILE A 352 -20.04 -25.54 4.60
CA ILE A 352 -19.69 -25.72 3.19
C ILE A 352 -20.87 -26.27 2.41
N PHE A 353 -20.92 -25.95 1.12
CA PHE A 353 -21.92 -26.44 0.18
C PHE A 353 -21.29 -27.52 -0.69
N LEU A 354 -21.96 -28.66 -0.79
CA LEU A 354 -21.52 -29.81 -1.56
C LEU A 354 -22.37 -29.94 -2.81
N LYS A 355 -21.74 -30.18 -3.95
CA LYS A 355 -22.44 -30.51 -5.21
C LYS A 355 -22.10 -31.92 -5.64
N PHE A 356 -23.13 -32.64 -6.09
CA PHE A 356 -23.01 -34.00 -6.61
C PHE A 356 -23.64 -34.06 -8.01
N GLU A 357 -23.08 -34.88 -8.88
CA GLU A 357 -23.61 -35.14 -10.21
C GLU A 357 -23.79 -36.65 -10.44
N CYS A 358 -24.59 -37.00 -11.43
CA CYS A 358 -24.83 -38.37 -11.82
C CYS A 358 -23.59 -38.97 -12.51
N ALA A 359 -23.10 -40.12 -12.00
CA ALA A 359 -21.96 -40.81 -12.59
C ALA A 359 -22.22 -41.23 -14.04
N MET A 360 -23.44 -41.68 -14.34
CA MET A 360 -23.87 -42.15 -15.65
C MET A 360 -24.92 -41.20 -16.24
N CYS A 361 -24.46 -40.20 -17.01
CA CYS A 361 -25.33 -39.27 -17.73
C CYS A 361 -25.52 -39.77 -19.17
N LYS A 362 -26.45 -40.70 -19.40
CA LYS A 362 -26.66 -41.34 -20.71
C LYS A 362 -27.53 -40.52 -21.67
N ASN A 363 -28.44 -39.68 -21.16
CA ASN A 363 -29.46 -38.97 -21.95
C ASN A 363 -29.51 -37.46 -21.63
N THR A 364 -30.17 -36.69 -22.49
CA THR A 364 -30.58 -35.29 -22.25
C THR A 364 -31.57 -35.12 -21.09
N GLU A 365 -32.09 -36.22 -20.55
CA GLU A 365 -33.08 -36.23 -19.45
C GLU A 365 -32.43 -36.37 -18.06
N CYS A 366 -31.11 -36.44 -17.97
CA CYS A 366 -30.45 -36.54 -16.67
C CYS A 366 -30.64 -35.24 -15.88
N ILE A 367 -31.41 -35.29 -14.79
CA ILE A 367 -31.65 -34.12 -13.93
C ILE A 367 -30.33 -33.59 -13.36
N TYR A 368 -29.47 -34.49 -12.88
CA TYR A 368 -28.22 -34.13 -12.21
C TYR A 368 -27.01 -34.31 -13.12
N ALA A 369 -27.09 -33.80 -14.35
CA ALA A 369 -26.01 -33.93 -15.33
C ALA A 369 -24.72 -33.18 -14.92
N GLY A 370 -24.84 -32.16 -14.07
CA GLY A 370 -23.71 -31.41 -13.53
C GLY A 370 -22.79 -30.87 -14.61
N THR A 371 -21.50 -31.17 -14.50
CA THR A 371 -20.47 -30.69 -15.45
C THR A 371 -20.53 -31.35 -16.82
N LYS A 372 -21.28 -32.45 -16.97
CA LYS A 372 -21.33 -33.24 -18.21
C LYS A 372 -22.25 -32.63 -19.27
N GLN A 373 -23.11 -31.68 -18.89
CA GLN A 373 -24.00 -30.97 -19.81
C GLN A 373 -23.97 -29.47 -19.48
N GLU A 374 -23.90 -28.63 -20.51
CA GLU A 374 -23.96 -27.18 -20.32
C GLU A 374 -25.30 -26.78 -19.69
N GLY A 375 -25.25 -26.08 -18.55
CA GLY A 375 -26.43 -25.74 -17.75
C GLY A 375 -27.01 -26.91 -16.93
N GLY A 376 -26.33 -28.06 -16.86
CA GLY A 376 -26.76 -29.21 -16.08
C GLY A 376 -26.90 -28.90 -14.59
N GLU A 377 -27.94 -29.44 -13.95
CA GLU A 377 -28.13 -29.24 -12.52
C GLU A 377 -27.23 -30.17 -11.69
N PHE A 378 -26.97 -29.76 -10.45
CA PHE A 378 -26.28 -30.57 -9.44
C PHE A 378 -27.25 -30.85 -8.31
N PHE A 379 -27.12 -32.01 -7.68
CA PHE A 379 -27.68 -32.18 -6.35
C PHE A 379 -26.85 -31.37 -5.36
N LYS A 380 -27.50 -30.45 -4.63
CA LYS A 380 -26.81 -29.53 -3.70
C LYS A 380 -27.25 -29.81 -2.27
N THR A 381 -26.29 -29.86 -1.36
CA THR A 381 -26.56 -29.90 0.09
C THR A 381 -25.54 -29.05 0.84
N LYS A 382 -25.80 -28.77 2.12
CA LYS A 382 -24.89 -28.04 3.00
C LYS A 382 -24.51 -28.88 4.20
N THR A 383 -23.32 -28.65 4.75
CA THR A 383 -22.81 -29.40 5.90
C THR A 383 -22.02 -28.51 6.84
N ARG A 384 -22.01 -28.89 8.13
CA ARG A 384 -21.12 -28.36 9.17
C ARG A 384 -19.93 -29.28 9.45
N GLU A 385 -19.89 -30.46 8.83
CA GLU A 385 -18.82 -31.45 8.99
C GLU A 385 -17.63 -31.12 8.07
N VAL A 386 -17.12 -29.88 8.15
CA VAL A 386 -16.12 -29.31 7.23
C VAL A 386 -14.89 -30.20 7.14
N ASN A 387 -14.30 -30.55 8.28
CA ASN A 387 -13.06 -31.33 8.35
C ASN A 387 -13.19 -32.68 7.63
N LYS A 388 -14.32 -33.37 7.80
CA LYS A 388 -14.56 -34.70 7.23
C LYS A 388 -14.73 -34.62 5.72
N TRP A 389 -15.46 -33.62 5.23
CA TRP A 389 -15.62 -33.40 3.80
C TRP A 389 -14.34 -32.89 3.12
N CYS A 390 -13.50 -32.12 3.81
CA CYS A 390 -12.17 -31.77 3.32
C CYS A 390 -11.27 -33.01 3.19
N LYS A 391 -11.30 -33.96 4.15
CA LYS A 391 -10.63 -35.26 4.00
C LYS A 391 -11.17 -36.05 2.80
N VAL A 392 -12.47 -36.00 2.53
CA VAL A 392 -13.05 -36.65 1.34
C VAL A 392 -12.53 -36.00 0.07
N ALA A 393 -12.63 -34.68 -0.02
CA ALA A 393 -12.23 -33.90 -1.19
C ALA A 393 -10.76 -34.11 -1.52
N SER A 394 -9.89 -34.09 -0.51
CA SER A 394 -8.45 -34.34 -0.68
C SER A 394 -8.18 -35.66 -1.38
N ASN A 395 -8.89 -36.73 -1.01
CA ASN A 395 -8.73 -38.04 -1.64
C ASN A 395 -9.25 -38.06 -3.08
N VAL A 396 -10.33 -37.34 -3.38
CA VAL A 396 -10.83 -37.19 -4.75
C VAL A 396 -9.82 -36.44 -5.62
N PHE A 397 -9.22 -35.36 -5.09
CA PHE A 397 -8.17 -34.57 -5.78
C PHE A 397 -6.94 -35.40 -6.11
N SER A 398 -6.44 -36.16 -5.12
CA SER A 398 -5.25 -37.02 -5.26
C SER A 398 -5.37 -38.09 -6.35
N LEU A 399 -6.59 -38.39 -6.80
CA LEU A 399 -6.86 -39.42 -7.80
C LEU A 399 -7.08 -38.87 -9.21
N GLY A 400 -6.96 -37.56 -9.40
CA GLY A 400 -7.11 -36.92 -10.71
C GLY A 400 -8.51 -37.07 -11.30
N LYS A 401 -9.53 -37.40 -10.49
CA LYS A 401 -10.91 -37.59 -10.93
C LYS A 401 -11.72 -36.29 -11.02
N SER A 402 -11.03 -35.14 -11.03
CA SER A 402 -11.52 -33.78 -11.27
C SER A 402 -12.49 -33.22 -10.21
N VAL A 403 -12.03 -32.18 -9.50
CA VAL A 403 -12.87 -31.29 -8.66
C VAL A 403 -12.51 -29.79 -8.88
N PHE A 404 -11.37 -29.47 -9.51
CA PHE A 404 -11.05 -28.15 -10.08
C PHE A 404 -10.43 -28.37 -11.47
N ALA A 405 -10.75 -27.54 -12.46
CA ALA A 405 -10.02 -27.53 -13.73
C ALA A 405 -8.59 -27.02 -13.46
N GLY A 406 -7.61 -27.92 -13.33
CA GLY A 406 -6.22 -27.52 -13.03
C GLY A 406 -5.33 -28.69 -12.57
N ASP A 407 -4.05 -28.37 -12.32
CA ASP A 407 -3.12 -29.31 -11.70
C ASP A 407 -3.48 -29.60 -10.23
N VAL A 408 -2.95 -30.70 -9.68
CA VAL A 408 -3.21 -31.17 -8.30
C VAL A 408 -2.83 -30.09 -7.26
N GLY A 409 -1.83 -29.26 -7.55
CA GLY A 409 -1.37 -28.20 -6.66
C GLY A 409 -2.39 -27.06 -6.53
N GLY A 410 -2.94 -26.58 -7.63
CA GLY A 410 -4.00 -25.57 -7.65
C GLY A 410 -5.27 -26.04 -6.95
N ALA A 411 -5.60 -27.32 -7.11
CA ALA A 411 -6.77 -27.93 -6.47
C ALA A 411 -6.62 -28.05 -4.94
N LEU A 412 -5.45 -28.49 -4.46
CA LEU A 412 -5.14 -28.53 -3.03
C LEU A 412 -5.06 -27.11 -2.42
N GLY A 413 -4.52 -26.15 -3.17
CA GLY A 413 -4.52 -24.74 -2.76
C GLY A 413 -5.93 -24.17 -2.57
N SER A 414 -6.83 -24.46 -3.50
CA SER A 414 -8.24 -24.04 -3.43
C SER A 414 -8.98 -24.72 -2.25
N LEU A 415 -8.67 -25.98 -1.96
CA LEU A 415 -9.21 -26.67 -0.79
C LEU A 415 -8.66 -26.10 0.53
N ALA A 416 -7.38 -25.73 0.58
CA ALA A 416 -6.76 -25.08 1.74
C ALA A 416 -7.44 -23.75 2.05
N GLU A 417 -7.64 -22.93 1.01
CA GLU A 417 -8.34 -21.65 1.13
C GLU A 417 -9.79 -21.85 1.61
N THR A 418 -10.49 -22.83 1.05
CA THR A 418 -11.85 -23.25 1.47
C THR A 418 -11.86 -23.63 2.95
N PHE A 419 -10.89 -24.41 3.42
CA PHE A 419 -10.79 -24.81 4.82
C PHE A 419 -10.52 -23.62 5.75
N CYS A 420 -9.54 -22.78 5.42
CA CYS A 420 -9.21 -21.59 6.20
C CYS A 420 -10.40 -20.62 6.30
N ASN A 421 -11.09 -20.38 5.18
CA ASN A 421 -12.28 -19.54 5.12
C ASN A 421 -13.43 -20.10 5.96
N ALA A 422 -13.57 -21.44 6.00
CA ALA A 422 -14.64 -22.09 6.75
C ALA A 422 -14.39 -22.09 8.27
N THR A 423 -13.13 -22.15 8.71
CA THR A 423 -12.74 -22.28 10.13
C THR A 423 -12.37 -20.96 10.81
N SER A 424 -12.11 -19.88 10.07
CA SER A 424 -11.78 -18.55 10.61
C SER A 424 -10.57 -18.56 11.57
N ASP A 425 -9.61 -19.46 11.34
CA ASP A 425 -8.48 -19.70 12.23
C ASP A 425 -7.17 -19.14 11.65
N ASP A 426 -6.48 -18.30 12.43
CA ASP A 426 -5.14 -17.77 12.11
C ASP A 426 -4.07 -18.87 12.00
N GLN A 427 -4.35 -20.08 12.50
CA GLN A 427 -3.56 -21.31 12.30
C GLN A 427 -4.15 -22.26 11.25
N GLY A 428 -5.12 -21.82 10.44
CA GLY A 428 -5.86 -22.65 9.49
C GLY A 428 -4.96 -23.49 8.59
N ALA A 429 -3.83 -22.94 8.15
CA ALA A 429 -2.79 -23.65 7.39
C ALA A 429 -2.19 -24.87 8.14
N LYS A 430 -1.86 -24.71 9.43
CA LYS A 430 -1.30 -25.79 10.25
C LYS A 430 -2.35 -26.86 10.57
N HIS A 431 -3.57 -26.44 10.87
CA HIS A 431 -4.65 -27.39 11.14
C HIS A 431 -5.08 -28.14 9.88
N PHE A 432 -5.09 -27.49 8.73
CA PHE A 432 -5.32 -28.14 7.45
C PHE A 432 -4.24 -29.19 7.16
N LYS A 433 -2.96 -28.85 7.41
CA LYS A 433 -1.85 -29.81 7.28
C LYS A 433 -2.06 -31.03 8.18
N ALA A 434 -2.28 -30.81 9.47
CA ALA A 434 -2.50 -31.90 10.43
C ALA A 434 -3.70 -32.79 10.02
N LEU A 435 -4.79 -32.16 9.57
CA LEU A 435 -5.99 -32.87 9.10
C LEU A 435 -5.71 -33.79 7.90
N MET A 436 -4.79 -33.39 7.02
CA MET A 436 -4.44 -34.14 5.82
C MET A 436 -3.43 -35.24 6.09
N GLU A 437 -2.64 -35.09 7.15
CA GLU A 437 -1.73 -36.13 7.66
C GLU A 437 -2.46 -37.24 8.44
N GLU A 438 -3.69 -36.97 8.90
CA GLU A 438 -4.53 -37.97 9.56
C GLU A 438 -4.94 -39.11 8.60
N PRO A 439 -5.15 -40.33 9.13
CA PRO A 439 -5.71 -41.43 8.36
C PRO A 439 -7.03 -41.04 7.68
N PHE A 440 -7.32 -41.72 6.56
CA PHE A 440 -8.61 -41.58 5.88
C PHE A 440 -9.77 -41.87 6.85
N LEU A 441 -10.96 -41.35 6.52
CA LEU A 441 -12.15 -41.40 7.37
C LEU A 441 -12.31 -42.75 8.08
N THR A 442 -12.41 -42.69 9.41
CA THR A 442 -12.82 -43.84 10.23
C THR A 442 -14.25 -44.26 9.89
N SER A 443 -14.63 -45.50 10.19
CA SER A 443 -16.00 -45.98 9.95
C SER A 443 -17.05 -45.08 10.60
N SER A 444 -16.79 -44.60 11.82
CA SER A 444 -17.69 -43.69 12.53
C SER A 444 -17.85 -42.33 11.84
N GLU A 445 -16.79 -41.83 11.20
CA GLU A 445 -16.85 -40.59 10.43
C GLU A 445 -17.62 -40.79 9.13
N GLN A 446 -17.41 -41.92 8.44
CA GLN A 446 -18.17 -42.28 7.24
C GLN A 446 -19.67 -42.38 7.54
N ASP A 447 -20.05 -43.04 8.63
CA ASP A 447 -21.44 -43.18 9.04
C ASP A 447 -22.11 -41.82 9.28
N ARG A 448 -21.40 -40.87 9.89
CA ARG A 448 -21.91 -39.51 10.08
C ARG A 448 -22.16 -38.80 8.76
N LEU A 449 -21.25 -38.93 7.79
CA LEU A 449 -21.43 -38.34 6.47
C LEU A 449 -22.60 -38.98 5.71
N ILE A 450 -22.78 -40.30 5.84
CA ILE A 450 -23.91 -41.03 5.26
C ILE A 450 -25.23 -40.57 5.88
N LEU A 451 -25.30 -40.43 7.21
CA LEU A 451 -26.50 -39.92 7.90
C LEU A 451 -26.86 -38.53 7.40
N GLN A 452 -25.88 -37.64 7.27
CA GLN A 452 -26.09 -36.30 6.72
C GLN A 452 -26.65 -36.34 5.29
N LEU A 453 -26.17 -37.25 4.44
CA LEU A 453 -26.70 -37.42 3.08
C LEU A 453 -28.10 -38.03 3.05
N ARG A 454 -28.43 -38.92 4.00
CA ARG A 454 -29.81 -39.43 4.17
C ARG A 454 -30.76 -38.32 4.57
N GLU A 455 -30.38 -37.48 5.53
CA GLU A 455 -31.16 -36.31 5.95
C GLU A 455 -31.37 -35.33 4.79
N ALA A 456 -30.36 -35.14 3.95
CA ALA A 456 -30.45 -34.35 2.73
C ALA A 456 -31.28 -35.00 1.62
N LYS A 457 -31.78 -36.23 1.80
CA LYS A 457 -32.52 -37.03 0.81
C LYS A 457 -31.70 -37.34 -0.46
N TYR A 458 -30.37 -37.38 -0.35
CA TYR A 458 -29.49 -37.73 -1.48
C TYR A 458 -29.83 -39.11 -2.04
N PHE A 459 -29.96 -40.11 -1.17
CA PHE A 459 -30.24 -41.50 -1.55
C PHE A 459 -31.66 -41.73 -2.09
N ASN A 460 -32.55 -40.74 -2.00
CA ASN A 460 -33.84 -40.80 -2.70
C ASN A 460 -33.68 -40.54 -4.20
N SER A 461 -32.58 -39.88 -4.57
CA SER A 461 -32.28 -39.47 -5.93
C SER A 461 -31.19 -40.33 -6.58
N PHE A 462 -30.30 -40.95 -5.80
CA PHE A 462 -29.14 -41.68 -6.30
C PHE A 462 -29.02 -43.09 -5.73
N SER A 463 -28.57 -44.03 -6.55
CA SER A 463 -28.15 -45.38 -6.15
C SER A 463 -26.76 -45.70 -6.71
N PHE A 464 -25.96 -46.47 -5.98
CA PHE A 464 -24.65 -46.90 -6.48
C PHE A 464 -24.84 -47.96 -7.57
N GLN A 465 -24.19 -47.76 -8.72
CA GLN A 465 -24.20 -48.70 -9.84
C GLN A 465 -22.80 -49.23 -10.07
N ALA A 466 -22.63 -50.56 -9.96
CA ALA A 466 -21.34 -51.20 -10.13
C ALA A 466 -20.76 -51.01 -11.54
N GLU A 467 -21.62 -51.01 -12.56
CA GLU A 467 -21.23 -50.78 -13.97
C GLU A 467 -20.63 -49.39 -14.20
N ALA A 468 -21.20 -48.37 -13.55
CA ALA A 468 -20.70 -46.99 -13.61
C ALA A 468 -19.55 -46.74 -12.62
N ASN A 469 -19.30 -47.69 -11.71
CA ASN A 469 -18.49 -47.53 -10.51
C ASN A 469 -18.76 -46.19 -9.79
N GLY A 470 -20.04 -45.84 -9.63
CA GLY A 470 -20.43 -44.54 -9.14
C GLY A 470 -21.93 -44.41 -8.85
N TRP A 471 -22.30 -43.26 -8.29
CA TRP A 471 -23.67 -42.96 -7.88
C TRP A 471 -24.47 -42.41 -9.07
N VAL A 472 -25.54 -43.10 -9.43
CA VAL A 472 -26.37 -42.80 -10.61
C VAL A 472 -27.75 -42.36 -10.16
N CYS A 473 -28.28 -41.32 -10.80
CA CYS A 473 -29.60 -40.81 -10.46
C CYS A 473 -30.72 -41.72 -10.95
N TYR A 474 -31.87 -41.69 -10.27
CA TYR A 474 -33.03 -42.55 -10.53
C TYR A 474 -33.62 -42.38 -11.94
N VAL A 475 -33.37 -41.25 -12.61
CA VAL A 475 -33.81 -41.03 -14.00
C VAL A 475 -32.95 -41.82 -14.98
N CYS A 476 -31.64 -41.89 -14.73
CA CYS A 476 -30.72 -42.62 -15.61
C CYS A 476 -30.81 -44.14 -15.41
N VAL A 477 -31.09 -44.59 -14.19
CA VAL A 477 -31.34 -46.00 -13.87
C VAL A 477 -32.49 -46.04 -12.85
N PRO A 478 -33.72 -46.36 -13.29
CA PRO A 478 -34.84 -46.51 -12.38
C PRO A 478 -34.55 -47.59 -11.33
N PHE A 479 -34.80 -47.29 -10.07
CA PHE A 479 -34.73 -48.25 -8.98
C PHE A 479 -36.03 -48.21 -8.17
N ASP A 480 -36.52 -49.39 -7.78
CA ASP A 480 -37.77 -49.53 -7.05
C ASP A 480 -37.62 -48.95 -5.63
N ARG A 481 -38.41 -47.92 -5.31
CA ARG A 481 -38.40 -47.26 -3.98
C ARG A 481 -39.03 -48.11 -2.87
N LYS A 482 -39.53 -49.31 -3.18
CA LYS A 482 -40.44 -50.06 -2.33
C LYS A 482 -39.79 -50.82 -1.18
N GLU A 483 -38.46 -50.85 -1.12
CA GLU A 483 -37.76 -51.34 0.06
C GLU A 483 -36.86 -50.22 0.56
N GLU A 484 -37.25 -49.61 1.70
CA GLU A 484 -36.25 -49.02 2.59
C GLU A 484 -35.10 -50.04 2.69
N PRO A 485 -33.85 -49.65 2.43
CA PRO A 485 -32.75 -50.59 2.52
C PRO A 485 -32.80 -51.19 3.92
N ALA A 486 -33.13 -52.48 3.98
CA ALA A 486 -33.11 -53.24 5.22
C ALA A 486 -31.80 -52.89 5.89
N LYS A 487 -31.86 -52.36 7.11
CA LYS A 487 -30.70 -51.97 7.92
C LYS A 487 -29.61 -52.98 7.64
N GLN A 488 -28.58 -52.61 6.86
CA GLN A 488 -27.45 -53.48 6.63
C GLN A 488 -26.86 -53.70 8.03
N GLN A 489 -27.21 -54.84 8.63
CA GLN A 489 -26.51 -55.35 9.79
C GLN A 489 -25.10 -55.57 9.28
N GLN A 490 -24.21 -54.63 9.57
CA GLN A 490 -22.80 -54.90 9.65
C GLN A 490 -22.66 -56.09 10.60
N SER A 491 -22.47 -57.29 10.05
CA SER A 491 -21.99 -58.40 10.84
C SER A 491 -20.59 -58.02 11.28
N CYS A 492 -20.46 -57.55 12.53
CA CYS A 492 -19.18 -57.53 13.21
C CYS A 492 -18.71 -58.98 13.34
N ALA A 493 -17.97 -59.45 12.33
CA ALA A 493 -17.11 -60.61 12.50
C ALA A 493 -15.94 -60.16 13.37
N CYS A 494 -16.13 -60.20 14.69
CA CYS A 494 -15.03 -60.35 15.63
C CYS A 494 -14.39 -61.71 15.35
N ASN A 495 -13.42 -61.74 14.43
CA ASN A 495 -12.42 -62.80 14.46
C ASN A 495 -11.45 -62.46 15.58
N ILE A 496 -11.64 -63.12 16.73
CA ILE A 496 -10.60 -63.28 17.73
C ILE A 496 -9.51 -64.14 17.08
N PHE A 497 -8.36 -63.54 16.80
CA PHE A 497 -7.03 -64.16 16.92
C PHE A 497 -6.00 -63.08 17.25
#